data_AF-A0A813LAL8-F1
#
_entry.id   AF-A0A813LAL8-F1
#
_cell.length_a   1.000
_cell.length_b   1.000
_cell.length_c   1.000
_cell.angle_alpha   90.00
_cell.angle_beta   90.00
_cell.angle_gamma   90.00
#
_symmetry.space_group_name_H-M   'P 1'
#
loop_
_entity.id
_entity.type
_entity.pdbx_description
1 polymer ?
#
loop_
_entity_poly.entity_id
_entity_poly.type
_entity_poly.pdbx_seq_one_letter_code
_entity_poly.pdbx_strand_id
1 'polypeptide(L)'
;MVALGYPGEIQEDLSVRWFWWCLSMIPFCYVVFTLAVGLAEATSKQPSPAAASLASAARYLTVFSWLTYPFVYMVKSVGLAGPAATMYEQVGYSLADVLAKAVFGVLIWAIAAEKSAVEESGKLLPN
;
A
#
# COMPACT_ATOMS: atom_id res chain seq x y z
N MET A 1 11.14 -4.65 4.69
CA MET A 1 10.48 -5.14 3.45
C MET A 1 11.33 -4.79 2.24
N VAL A 2 11.41 -3.52 1.84
CA VAL A 2 12.12 -3.09 0.62
C VAL A 2 13.59 -3.55 0.58
N ALA A 3 14.34 -3.32 1.66
CA ALA A 3 15.74 -3.74 1.76
C ALA A 3 15.96 -5.27 1.65
N LEU A 4 14.96 -6.07 2.02
CA LEU A 4 15.01 -7.53 1.89
C LEU A 4 14.57 -7.99 0.49
N GLY A 5 13.68 -7.24 -0.17
CA GLY A 5 13.22 -7.57 -1.52
C GLY A 5 14.26 -7.26 -2.60
N TYR A 6 14.99 -6.15 -2.46
CA TYR A 6 15.94 -5.70 -3.49
C TYR A 6 17.04 -6.72 -3.84
N PRO A 7 17.72 -7.38 -2.86
CA PRO A 7 18.72 -8.38 -3.18
C PRO A 7 18.19 -9.56 -3.97
N GLY A 8 16.90 -9.90 -3.85
CA GLY A 8 16.27 -10.94 -4.66
C GLY A 8 15.82 -10.44 -6.03
N GLU A 9 15.35 -9.20 -6.14
CA GLU A 9 14.84 -8.63 -7.40
C GLU A 9 15.89 -8.64 -8.53
N ILE A 10 17.16 -8.45 -8.16
CA ILE A 10 18.29 -8.40 -9.09
C ILE A 10 18.92 -9.77 -9.39
N GLN A 11 18.37 -10.87 -8.85
CA GLN A 11 18.92 -12.21 -9.02
C GLN A 11 18.27 -12.93 -10.20
N GLU A 12 19.09 -13.70 -10.90
CA GLU A 12 18.63 -14.64 -11.93
C GLU A 12 18.36 -16.03 -11.35
N ASP A 13 18.96 -16.36 -10.20
CA ASP A 13 18.72 -17.65 -9.53
C ASP A 13 17.37 -17.66 -8.80
N LEU A 14 16.51 -18.56 -9.24
CA LEU A 14 15.14 -18.66 -8.73
C LEU A 14 15.07 -18.99 -7.24
N SER A 15 15.97 -19.83 -6.72
CA SER A 15 16.01 -20.21 -5.31
C SER A 15 16.36 -19.00 -4.42
N VAL A 16 17.31 -18.19 -4.88
CA VAL A 16 17.73 -16.96 -4.19
C VAL A 16 16.60 -15.92 -4.25
N ARG A 17 15.91 -15.78 -5.40
CA ARG A 17 14.74 -14.89 -5.53
C ARG A 17 13.64 -15.24 -4.52
N TRP A 18 13.29 -16.52 -4.40
CA TRP A 18 12.25 -16.99 -3.48
C TRP A 18 12.65 -16.83 -2.01
N PHE A 19 13.92 -17.08 -1.68
CA PHE A 19 14.44 -16.86 -0.33
C PHE A 19 14.23 -15.41 0.13
N TRP A 20 14.68 -14.45 -0.68
CA TRP A 20 14.53 -13.03 -0.38
C TRP A 20 13.07 -12.57 -0.42
N TRP A 21 12.26 -13.11 -1.33
CA TRP A 21 10.81 -12.86 -1.35
C TRP A 21 10.18 -13.26 -0.01
N CYS A 22 10.41 -14.49 0.46
CA CYS A 22 9.90 -14.98 1.75
C CYS A 22 10.33 -14.10 2.92
N LEU A 23 11.61 -13.69 2.97
CA LEU A 23 12.09 -12.79 4.01
C LEU A 23 11.43 -11.41 3.93
N SER A 24 11.21 -10.87 2.73
CA SER A 24 10.54 -9.58 2.54
C SER A 24 9.06 -9.60 2.95
N MET A 25 8.41 -10.78 2.86
CA MET A 25 7.01 -10.97 3.24
C MET A 25 6.77 -10.85 4.75
N ILE A 26 7.76 -11.14 5.59
CA ILE A 26 7.63 -11.04 7.06
C ILE A 26 7.25 -9.61 7.49
N PRO A 27 8.07 -8.56 7.21
CA PRO A 27 7.69 -7.19 7.55
C PRO A 27 6.52 -6.67 6.71
N PHE A 28 6.31 -7.17 5.48
CA PHE A 28 5.14 -6.80 4.68
C PHE A 28 3.83 -7.21 5.35
N CYS A 29 3.71 -8.48 5.75
CA CYS A 29 2.52 -9.00 6.43
C CYS A 29 2.25 -8.24 7.73
N TYR A 30 3.29 -7.86 8.48
CA TYR A 30 3.14 -7.01 9.66
C TYR A 30 2.50 -5.65 9.32
N VAL A 31 3.01 -4.95 8.29
CA VAL A 31 2.46 -3.64 7.89
C VAL A 31 1.02 -3.78 7.39
N VAL A 32 0.74 -4.77 6.54
CA VAL A 32 -0.62 -5.04 6.04
C VAL A 32 -1.58 -5.35 7.18
N PHE A 33 -1.16 -6.16 8.16
CA PHE A 33 -1.96 -6.46 9.35
C PHE A 33 -2.25 -5.21 10.18
N THR A 34 -1.24 -4.37 10.42
CA THR A 34 -1.43 -3.10 11.14
C THR A 34 -2.39 -2.17 10.40
N LEU A 35 -2.30 -2.08 9.07
CA LEU A 35 -3.24 -1.29 8.26
C LEU A 35 -4.66 -1.84 8.31
N ALA A 36 -4.83 -3.15 8.18
CA ALA A 36 -6.13 -3.82 8.12
C ALA A 36 -6.84 -3.84 9.49
N VAL A 37 -6.11 -4.12 10.57
CA VAL A 37 -6.68 -4.33 11.91
C VAL A 37 -6.18 -3.29 12.91
N GLY A 38 -4.87 -3.08 12.98
CA GLY A 38 -4.24 -2.22 14.01
C GLY A 38 -4.70 -0.76 14.01
N LEU A 39 -5.11 -0.22 12.85
CA LEU A 39 -5.59 1.16 12.71
C LEU A 39 -7.13 1.31 12.79
N ALA A 40 -7.87 0.22 13.06
CA ALA A 40 -9.33 0.27 13.11
C ALA A 40 -9.85 1.27 14.15
N GLU A 41 -9.29 1.25 15.36
CA GLU A 41 -9.67 2.16 16.44
C GLU A 41 -9.32 3.63 16.13
N ALA A 42 -8.15 3.90 15.54
CA ALA A 42 -7.77 5.26 15.16
C ALA A 42 -8.68 5.81 14.05
N THR A 43 -9.22 4.94 13.19
CA THR A 43 -10.15 5.31 12.13
C THR A 43 -11.55 5.61 12.68
N SER A 44 -12.00 4.90 13.71
CA SER A 44 -13.30 5.20 14.33
C SER A 44 -13.29 6.50 15.14
N LYS A 45 -12.12 6.95 15.59
CA LYS A 45 -11.91 8.22 16.31
C LYS A 45 -11.76 9.46 15.42
N GLN A 46 -12.03 9.35 14.11
CA GLN A 46 -12.01 10.51 13.22
C GLN A 46 -13.10 11.53 13.61
N PRO A 47 -12.90 12.84 13.34
CA PRO A 47 -13.77 13.91 13.85
C PRO A 47 -15.17 13.95 13.21
N SER A 48 -15.38 13.26 12.09
CA SER A 48 -16.69 13.11 11.46
C SER A 48 -16.88 11.70 10.87
N PRO A 49 -18.14 11.24 10.70
CA PRO A 49 -18.42 9.98 10.01
C PRO A 49 -17.88 9.95 8.57
N ALA A 50 -17.88 11.09 7.87
CA ALA A 50 -17.31 11.20 6.53
C ALA A 50 -15.79 11.03 6.55
N ALA A 51 -15.08 11.69 7.48
CA ALA A 51 -13.64 11.50 7.66
C ALA A 51 -13.28 10.06 8.04
N ALA A 52 -14.08 9.41 8.90
CA ALA A 52 -13.90 8.00 9.26
C ALA A 52 -14.06 7.07 8.04
N SER A 53 -15.08 7.31 7.21
CA SER A 53 -15.31 6.55 5.97
C SER A 53 -14.16 6.72 4.98
N LEU A 54 -13.70 7.95 4.74
CA LEU A 54 -12.58 8.24 3.86
C LEU A 54 -11.27 7.63 4.38
N ALA A 55 -11.00 7.71 5.68
CA ALA A 55 -9.83 7.08 6.30
C ALA A 55 -9.87 5.54 6.21
N SER A 56 -11.06 4.94 6.35
CA SER A 56 -11.26 3.51 6.11
C SER A 56 -10.98 3.14 4.65
N ALA A 57 -11.52 3.90 3.70
CA ALA A 57 -11.27 3.71 2.27
C ALA A 57 -9.78 3.82 1.93
N ALA A 58 -9.08 4.82 2.48
CA ALA A 58 -7.65 4.99 2.29
C ALA A 58 -6.85 3.79 2.83
N ARG A 59 -7.19 3.28 4.02
CA ARG A 59 -6.55 2.08 4.59
C ARG A 59 -6.73 0.86 3.71
N TYR A 60 -7.95 0.57 3.28
CA TYR A 60 -8.23 -0.58 2.43
C TYR A 60 -7.61 -0.43 1.04
N LEU A 61 -7.64 0.77 0.45
CA LEU A 61 -6.94 1.05 -0.81
C LEU A 61 -5.44 0.76 -0.67
N THR A 62 -4.80 1.20 0.41
CA THR A 62 -3.39 0.89 0.67
C THR A 62 -3.16 -0.61 0.76
N VAL A 63 -3.98 -1.36 1.51
CA VAL A 63 -3.85 -2.82 1.59
C VAL A 63 -3.96 -3.47 0.22
N PHE A 64 -5.01 -3.16 -0.55
CA PHE A 64 -5.21 -3.78 -1.86
C PHE A 64 -4.15 -3.39 -2.89
N SER A 65 -3.75 -2.12 -2.93
CA SER A 65 -2.68 -1.66 -3.83
C SER A 65 -1.32 -2.23 -3.42
N TRP A 66 -1.04 -2.42 -2.14
CA TRP A 66 0.25 -2.95 -1.69
C TRP A 66 0.37 -4.46 -1.92
N LEU A 67 -0.75 -5.19 -1.88
CA LEU A 67 -0.78 -6.61 -2.23
C LEU A 67 -0.31 -6.87 -3.67
N THR A 68 -0.39 -5.91 -4.59
CA THR A 68 0.06 -6.13 -5.97
C THR A 68 1.58 -6.26 -6.09
N TYR A 69 2.38 -5.61 -5.23
CA TYR A 69 3.85 -5.64 -5.34
C TYR A 69 4.43 -7.06 -5.20
N PRO A 70 4.07 -7.87 -4.19
CA PRO A 70 4.49 -9.27 -4.12
C PRO A 70 4.08 -10.10 -5.33
N PHE A 71 2.92 -9.84 -5.94
CA PHE A 71 2.49 -10.56 -7.15
C PHE A 71 3.31 -10.16 -8.38
N VAL A 72 3.62 -8.88 -8.54
CA VAL A 72 4.48 -8.39 -9.62
C VAL A 72 5.89 -8.97 -9.50
N TYR A 73 6.46 -9.01 -8.29
CA TYR A 73 7.76 -9.64 -8.04
C TYR A 73 7.81 -11.10 -8.53
N MET A 74 6.70 -11.84 -8.37
CA MET A 74 6.63 -13.25 -8.78
C MET A 74 6.63 -13.46 -10.30
N VAL A 75 6.42 -12.42 -11.12
CA VAL A 75 6.37 -12.53 -12.59
C VAL A 75 7.62 -13.21 -13.15
N LYS A 76 8.82 -12.80 -12.71
CA LYS A 76 10.09 -13.44 -13.11
C LYS A 76 10.35 -14.78 -12.43
N SER A 77 9.58 -15.11 -11.40
CA SER A 77 9.74 -16.33 -10.60
C SER A 77 8.82 -17.48 -11.05
N VAL A 78 7.90 -17.24 -11.99
CA VAL A 78 6.93 -18.24 -12.49
C VAL A 78 7.23 -18.71 -13.92
N GLY A 79 8.50 -18.65 -14.33
CA GLY A 79 8.96 -19.18 -15.61
C GLY A 79 8.87 -18.22 -16.80
N LEU A 80 8.46 -16.96 -16.58
CA LEU A 80 8.63 -15.89 -17.56
C LEU A 80 10.06 -15.33 -17.44
N ALA A 81 10.78 -15.25 -18.55
CA ALA A 81 12.14 -14.74 -18.59
C ALA A 81 12.37 -13.76 -19.75
N GLY A 82 13.48 -13.03 -19.70
CA GLY A 82 13.89 -12.11 -20.75
C GLY A 82 13.05 -10.82 -20.81
N PRO A 83 13.12 -10.08 -21.93
CA PRO A 83 12.57 -8.73 -22.03
C PRO A 83 11.07 -8.63 -21.73
N ALA A 84 10.29 -9.65 -22.09
CA ALA A 84 8.86 -9.68 -21.82
C ALA A 84 8.55 -9.75 -20.31
N ALA A 85 9.30 -10.53 -19.54
CA ALA A 85 9.13 -10.64 -18.10
C ALA A 85 9.45 -9.30 -17.41
N THR A 86 10.53 -8.64 -17.83
CA THR A 86 10.87 -7.29 -17.35
C THR A 86 9.81 -6.27 -17.74
N MET A 87 9.27 -6.31 -18.97
CA MET A 87 8.18 -5.42 -19.37
C MET A 87 6.95 -5.57 -18.46
N TYR A 88 6.48 -6.81 -18.23
CA TYR A 88 5.32 -7.05 -17.37
C TYR A 88 5.56 -6.61 -15.93
N GLU A 89 6.75 -6.85 -15.40
CA GLU A 89 7.14 -6.35 -14.08
C GLU A 89 7.05 -4.83 -14.00
N GLN A 90 7.65 -4.11 -14.95
CA GLN A 90 7.68 -2.65 -14.93
C GLN A 90 6.28 -2.04 -15.10
N VAL A 91 5.45 -2.63 -15.98
CA VAL A 91 4.05 -2.23 -16.12
C VAL A 91 3.27 -2.49 -14.82
N GLY A 92 3.48 -3.65 -14.20
CA GLY A 92 2.84 -4.02 -12.94
C GLY A 92 3.18 -3.06 -11.80
N TYR A 93 4.47 -2.76 -11.61
CA TYR A 93 4.91 -1.81 -10.58
C TYR A 93 4.44 -0.39 -10.87
N SER A 94 4.41 0.04 -12.14
CA SER A 94 3.90 1.36 -12.52
C SER A 94 2.42 1.51 -12.20
N LEU A 95 1.61 0.49 -12.49
CA LEU A 95 0.19 0.49 -12.14
C LEU A 95 -0.01 0.50 -10.62
N ALA A 96 0.74 -0.34 -9.89
CA ALA A 96 0.73 -0.36 -8.44
C ALA A 96 1.03 1.02 -7.86
N ASP A 97 2.03 1.71 -8.42
CA ASP A 97 2.45 3.04 -8.01
C ASP A 97 1.39 4.11 -8.24
N VAL A 98 0.69 4.09 -9.38
CA VAL A 98 -0.42 5.03 -9.64
C VAL A 98 -1.52 4.87 -8.58
N LEU A 99 -1.89 3.63 -8.26
CA LEU A 99 -2.91 3.35 -7.25
C LEU A 99 -2.46 3.75 -5.84
N ALA A 100 -1.25 3.31 -5.44
CA ALA A 100 -0.72 3.50 -4.11
C ALA A 100 -0.28 4.94 -3.82
N LYS A 101 -0.06 5.77 -4.86
CA LYS A 101 0.41 7.15 -4.72
C LYS A 101 -0.61 8.18 -5.19
N ALA A 102 -0.99 8.17 -6.46
CA ALA A 102 -1.84 9.22 -7.03
C ALA A 102 -3.29 9.09 -6.52
N VAL A 103 -3.88 7.90 -6.64
CA VAL A 103 -5.26 7.66 -6.16
C VAL A 103 -5.32 7.77 -4.64
N PHE A 104 -4.35 7.18 -3.93
CA PHE A 104 -4.21 7.34 -2.49
C PHE A 104 -4.10 8.82 -2.07
N GLY A 105 -3.29 9.61 -2.77
CA GLY A 105 -3.10 11.04 -2.50
C GLY A 105 -4.40 11.84 -2.59
N VAL A 106 -5.28 11.53 -3.55
CA VAL A 106 -6.61 12.14 -3.64
C VAL A 106 -7.47 11.83 -2.42
N LEU A 107 -7.41 10.59 -1.89
CA LEU A 107 -8.12 10.24 -0.65
C LEU A 107 -7.57 10.99 0.56
N ILE A 108 -6.24 11.13 0.67
CA ILE A 108 -5.63 11.91 1.76
C ILE A 108 -6.06 13.37 1.70
N TRP A 109 -6.07 13.98 0.51
CA TRP A 109 -6.60 15.33 0.32
C TRP A 109 -8.07 15.44 0.75
N ALA A 110 -8.92 14.49 0.36
CA ALA A 110 -10.33 14.48 0.75
C ALA A 110 -10.53 14.38 2.28
N ILE A 111 -9.73 13.56 2.96
CA ILE A 111 -9.73 13.48 4.43
C ILE A 111 -9.34 14.83 5.05
N ALA A 112 -8.28 15.46 4.54
CA ALA A 112 -7.83 16.75 5.03
C ALA A 112 -8.90 17.84 4.84
N ALA A 113 -9.53 17.90 3.66
CA ALA A 113 -10.59 18.85 3.35
C ALA A 113 -11.79 18.70 4.30
N GLU A 114 -12.25 17.47 4.55
CA GLU A 114 -13.34 17.20 5.49
C GLU A 114 -12.97 17.62 6.92
N LYS A 115 -11.75 17.29 7.37
CA LYS A 115 -11.30 17.68 8.72
C LYS A 115 -11.24 19.20 8.87
N SER A 116 -10.70 19.91 7.89
CA SER A 116 -10.67 21.39 7.89
C SER A 116 -12.08 21.99 7.93
N ALA A 117 -13.04 21.44 7.17
CA ALA A 117 -14.43 21.91 7.21
C ALA A 117 -15.08 21.71 8.60
N VAL A 118 -14.80 20.58 9.26
CA VAL A 118 -15.28 20.33 10.63
C VAL A 118 -14.65 21.32 11.62
N GLU A 119 -13.37 21.63 11.48
CA GLU A 119 -12.65 22.62 12.31
C GLU A 119 -13.25 24.02 12.15
N GLU A 120 -13.44 24.48 10.91
CA GLU A 120 -14.03 25.79 10.59
C GLU A 120 -15.46 25.92 11.09
N SER A 121 -16.24 24.84 11.11
CA SER A 121 -17.62 24.84 11.62
C SER A 121 -17.72 24.97 13.16
N GLY A 122 -16.60 25.16 13.86
CA GLY A 122 -16.56 25.33 15.32
C GLY A 122 -16.87 24.06 16.10
N LYS A 123 -16.92 22.89 15.43
CA LYS A 123 -17.22 21.60 16.08
C LYS A 123 -16.02 20.98 16.78
N LEU A 124 -14.82 21.58 16.66
CA LEU A 124 -13.57 21.07 17.22
C LEU A 124 -12.90 21.97 18.26
N LEU A 125 -13.30 23.24 18.39
CA LEU A 125 -12.78 24.13 19.44
C LEU A 125 -13.91 24.49 20.42
N PRO A 126 -13.79 24.17 21.72
CA PRO A 126 -14.67 24.72 22.74
C PRO A 126 -14.38 26.21 22.89
N ASN A 127 -15.43 27.03 22.87
CA ASN A 127 -15.36 28.43 23.34
C ASN A 127 -15.16 28.47 24.86
#